data_AF-A0A099TYP8-F1
#
_entry.id   AF-A0A099TYP8-F1
#
_cell.length_a   1.000
_cell.length_b   1.000
_cell.length_c   1.000
_cell.angle_alpha   90.00
_cell.angle_beta   90.00
_cell.angle_gamma   90.00
#
_symmetry.space_group_name_H-M   'P 1'
#
loop_
_entity.id
_entity.type
_entity.pdbx_description
1 polymer ?
#
loop_
_entity_poly.entity_id
_entity_poly.type
_entity_poly.pdbx_seq_one_letter_code
_entity_poly.pdbx_strand_id
1 'polypeptide(L)'
;MPKYLIILFFIFSPFLYAYRCEEFSCSYFKLGIGASYSNFNFSNEVKVSNTGVYLAAFASKYWEWGGFGFNVDFGFTSTHINANAGLAK
;
A
#
# COMPACT_ATOMS: atom_id res chain seq x y z
N MET A 1 18.26 5.57 15.45
CA MET A 1 17.18 4.55 15.49
C MET A 1 17.59 3.42 14.57
N PRO A 2 17.67 2.16 15.05
CA PRO A 2 18.43 1.13 14.36
C PRO A 2 17.64 0.66 13.14
N LYS A 3 18.19 0.85 11.95
CA LYS A 3 17.64 0.37 10.67
C LYS A 3 17.36 -1.14 10.67
N TYR A 4 18.08 -1.89 11.51
CA TYR A 4 17.91 -3.33 11.70
C TYR A 4 16.67 -3.72 12.52
N LEU A 5 16.13 -2.81 13.36
CA LEU A 5 14.96 -3.09 14.19
C LEU A 5 13.67 -3.18 13.35
N ILE A 6 13.60 -2.37 12.27
CA ILE A 6 12.47 -2.37 11.32
C ILE A 6 12.50 -3.65 10.46
N ILE A 7 13.69 -4.09 10.04
CA ILE A 7 13.86 -5.30 9.24
C ILE A 7 13.46 -6.55 10.03
N LEU A 8 13.85 -6.64 11.31
CA LEU A 8 13.41 -7.72 12.20
C LEU A 8 11.89 -7.75 12.38
N PHE A 9 11.25 -6.59 12.48
CA PHE A 9 9.79 -6.51 12.62
C PHE A 9 9.06 -7.00 11.37
N PHE A 10 9.56 -6.68 10.17
CA PHE A 10 9.00 -7.17 8.92
C PHE A 10 9.17 -8.68 8.74
N ILE A 11 10.33 -9.24 9.11
CA ILE A 11 10.61 -10.68 9.00
C ILE A 11 9.78 -11.52 9.97
N PHE A 12 9.50 -11.00 11.18
CA PHE A 12 8.72 -11.73 12.19
C PHE A 12 7.19 -11.56 12.09
N SER A 13 6.71 -10.50 11.43
CA SER A 13 5.28 -10.29 11.22
C SER A 13 4.52 -11.46 10.53
N PRO A 14 5.07 -12.17 9.52
CA PRO A 14 4.38 -13.32 8.94
C PRO A 14 4.27 -14.52 9.90
N PHE A 15 5.22 -14.70 10.83
CA PHE A 15 5.17 -15.79 11.81
C PHE A 15 4.04 -15.61 12.84
N LEU A 16 3.75 -14.36 13.24
CA LEU A 16 2.66 -14.07 14.18
C LEU A 16 1.28 -14.36 13.59
N TYR A 17 1.10 -14.18 12.28
CA TYR A 17 -0.15 -14.49 11.60
C TYR A 17 -0.33 -15.99 11.36
N ALA A 18 0.77 -16.72 11.08
CA ALA A 18 0.76 -18.18 11.01
C ALA A 18 0.41 -18.82 12.37
N TYR A 19 0.84 -18.23 13.49
CA TYR A 19 0.53 -18.73 14.84
C TYR A 19 -0.95 -18.62 15.23
N ARG A 20 -1.74 -17.79 14.54
CA ARG A 20 -3.20 -17.69 14.72
C ARG A 20 -3.98 -18.74 13.94
N CYS A 21 -3.31 -19.54 13.11
CA CYS A 21 -3.89 -20.71 12.51
C CYS A 21 -3.82 -21.89 13.47
N GLU A 22 -4.98 -22.31 13.99
CA GLU A 22 -5.09 -23.58 14.69
C GLU A 22 -4.98 -24.79 13.74
N GLU A 23 -5.03 -24.55 12.41
CA GLU A 23 -4.98 -25.57 11.36
C GLU A 23 -3.75 -25.42 10.44
N PHE A 24 -3.35 -26.51 9.76
CA PHE A 24 -2.23 -26.57 8.80
C PHE A 24 -2.29 -25.50 7.68
N SER A 25 -3.46 -24.89 7.44
CA SER A 25 -3.63 -23.72 6.57
C SER A 25 -4.76 -22.79 7.02
N CYS A 26 -4.60 -21.48 6.84
CA CYS A 26 -5.71 -20.52 6.93
C CYS A 26 -5.85 -19.68 5.68
N SER A 27 -7.08 -19.25 5.43
CA SER A 27 -7.37 -18.19 4.46
C SER A 27 -7.87 -16.96 5.21
N TYR A 28 -7.37 -15.80 4.82
CA TYR A 28 -7.79 -14.51 5.36
C TYR A 28 -8.18 -13.58 4.22
N PHE A 29 -9.40 -13.05 4.31
CA PHE A 29 -9.96 -12.13 3.34
C PHE A 29 -10.40 -10.84 4.05
N LYS A 30 -10.02 -9.69 3.49
CA LYS A 30 -10.49 -8.38 3.95
C LYS A 30 -10.92 -7.53 2.76
N LEU A 31 -11.97 -6.76 2.97
CA LEU A 31 -12.39 -5.67 2.11
C LEU A 31 -12.23 -4.36 2.88
N GLY A 32 -11.75 -3.32 2.21
CA GLY A 32 -11.56 -2.01 2.79
C GLY A 32 -11.91 -0.90 1.82
N ILE A 33 -12.18 0.27 2.36
CA ILE A 33 -12.22 1.53 1.62
C ILE A 33 -11.03 2.37 2.07
N GLY A 34 -10.39 3.06 1.13
CA GLY A 34 -9.23 3.89 1.38
C GLY A 34 -9.29 5.19 0.58
N ALA A 35 -8.50 6.16 1.01
CA ALA A 35 -8.23 7.37 0.26
C ALA A 35 -6.75 7.38 -0.14
N SER A 36 -6.46 7.79 -1.36
CA SER A 36 -5.09 7.94 -1.87
C SER A 36 -4.79 9.43 -2.05
N TYR A 37 -3.59 9.82 -1.65
CA TYR A 37 -3.03 11.14 -1.93
C TYR A 37 -1.60 10.94 -2.39
N SER A 38 -1.26 11.50 -3.55
CA SER A 38 0.10 11.49 -4.07
C SER A 38 0.43 12.85 -4.66
N ASN A 39 1.68 13.28 -4.50
CA ASN A 39 2.16 14.54 -5.03
C ASN A 39 3.50 14.28 -5.70
N PHE A 40 3.55 14.52 -7.01
CA PHE A 40 4.71 14.32 -7.85
C PHE A 40 5.21 15.69 -8.32
N ASN A 41 6.49 15.98 -8.10
CA ASN A 41 7.13 17.18 -8.60
C ASN A 41 8.00 16.80 -9.81
N PHE A 42 7.50 17.04 -11.01
CA PHE A 42 8.22 16.79 -12.25
C PHE A 42 9.02 18.07 -12.59
N SER A 43 10.20 18.20 -12.00
CA SER A 43 11.06 19.41 -12.05
C SER A 43 10.49 20.64 -11.34
N ASN A 44 11.24 21.74 -11.28
CA ASN A 44 10.87 22.97 -10.57
C ASN A 44 9.62 23.69 -11.13
N GLU A 45 9.03 23.20 -12.23
CA GLU A 45 7.98 23.90 -12.96
C GLU A 45 6.63 23.16 -13.00
N VAL A 46 6.58 21.86 -12.70
CA VAL A 46 5.35 21.07 -12.81
C VAL A 46 5.08 20.28 -11.54
N LYS A 47 4.01 20.65 -10.83
CA LYS A 47 3.49 19.92 -9.68
C LYS A 47 2.23 19.17 -10.08
N VAL A 48 2.21 17.87 -9.84
CA VAL A 48 1.05 17.00 -10.09
C VAL A 48 0.59 16.45 -8.75
N SER A 49 -0.58 16.86 -8.28
CA SER A 49 -1.21 16.26 -7.10
C SER A 49 -2.38 15.39 -7.53
N ASN A 50 -2.40 14.15 -7.07
CA ASN A 50 -3.50 13.22 -7.31
C ASN A 50 -4.16 12.84 -5.98
N THR A 51 -5.48 12.99 -5.91
CA THR A 51 -6.32 12.65 -4.76
C THR A 51 -7.40 11.69 -5.23
N GLY A 52 -7.62 10.60 -4.51
CA GLY A 52 -8.62 9.61 -4.91
C GLY A 52 -9.18 8.80 -3.77
N VAL A 53 -10.17 7.98 -4.09
CA VAL A 53 -10.74 6.97 -3.21
C VAL A 53 -10.67 5.61 -3.89
N TYR A 54 -10.45 4.56 -3.11
CA TYR A 54 -10.32 3.21 -3.63
C TYR A 54 -10.97 2.18 -2.71
N LEU A 55 -11.42 1.10 -3.31
CA LEU A 55 -11.79 -0.14 -2.66
C LEU A 55 -10.58 -1.07 -2.71
N ALA A 56 -10.18 -1.56 -1.55
CA ALA A 56 -9.11 -2.53 -1.40
C ALA A 56 -9.71 -3.91 -1.13
N ALA A 57 -9.35 -4.88 -1.95
CA ALA A 57 -9.59 -6.28 -1.69
C ALA A 57 -8.26 -6.97 -1.38
N PHE A 58 -8.20 -7.70 -0.29
CA PHE A 58 -7.03 -8.49 0.05
C PHE A 58 -7.45 -9.91 0.39
N ALA A 59 -6.83 -10.85 -0.31
CA ALA A 59 -6.96 -12.27 -0.06
C ALA A 59 -5.58 -12.82 0.25
N SER A 60 -5.47 -13.62 1.29
CA SER A 60 -4.22 -14.27 1.65
C SER A 60 -4.48 -15.68 2.10
N LYS A 61 -3.52 -16.55 1.80
CA LYS A 61 -3.49 -17.92 2.26
C LYS A 61 -2.18 -18.15 2.98
N TYR A 62 -2.27 -18.64 4.20
CA TYR A 62 -1.16 -18.96 5.06
C TYR A 62 -1.15 -20.47 5.31
N TRP A 63 0.04 -21.03 5.32
CA TRP A 63 0.37 -22.38 5.76
C TRP A 63 1.41 -22.26 6.88
N GLU A 64 1.63 -23.35 7.58
CA GLU A 64 2.60 -23.42 8.67
C GLU A 64 4.02 -22.96 8.27
N TRP A 65 4.39 -23.21 7.00
CA TRP A 65 5.73 -22.93 6.46
C TRP A 65 5.82 -21.68 5.58
N GLY A 66 4.74 -20.93 5.38
CA GLY A 66 4.75 -19.74 4.54
C GLY A 66 3.38 -19.22 4.16
N GLY A 67 3.32 -18.06 3.50
CA GLY A 67 2.06 -17.47 3.09
C GLY A 67 2.17 -16.70 1.78
N PHE A 68 1.07 -16.66 1.05
CA PHE A 68 0.91 -15.85 -0.14
C PHE A 68 -0.28 -14.91 0.04
N GLY A 69 -0.08 -13.63 -0.29
CA GLY A 69 -1.09 -12.60 -0.21
C GLY A 69 -1.23 -11.89 -1.54
N PHE A 70 -2.46 -11.64 -1.96
CA PHE A 70 -2.81 -10.84 -3.11
C PHE A 70 -3.65 -9.65 -2.66
N ASN A 71 -3.29 -8.47 -3.15
CA ASN A 71 -4.01 -7.24 -2.91
C ASN A 71 -4.42 -6.64 -4.26
N VAL A 72 -5.67 -6.22 -4.37
CA VAL A 72 -6.17 -5.45 -5.50
C VAL A 72 -6.85 -4.21 -4.98
N ASP A 73 -6.40 -3.08 -5.48
CA ASP A 73 -6.99 -1.79 -5.19
C ASP A 73 -7.66 -1.24 -6.46
N PHE A 74 -8.98 -1.02 -6.40
CA PHE A 74 -9.77 -0.43 -7.47
C PHE A 74 -10.31 0.92 -7.01
N GLY A 75 -9.97 1.99 -7.72
CA GLY A 75 -10.37 3.33 -7.30
C GLY A 75 -10.46 4.35 -8.42
N PHE A 76 -11.03 5.48 -8.06
CA PHE A 76 -11.08 6.67 -8.89
C PHE A 76 -10.15 7.71 -8.29
N THR A 77 -9.35 8.33 -9.15
CA THR A 77 -8.36 9.33 -8.73
C THR A 77 -8.52 10.59 -9.58
N SER A 78 -8.47 11.75 -8.93
CA SER A 78 -8.56 13.08 -9.53
C SER A 78 -7.18 13.71 -9.54
N THR A 79 -6.68 13.98 -10.74
CA THR A 79 -5.34 14.55 -10.93
C THR A 79 -5.43 16.05 -11.19
N HIS A 80 -4.73 16.84 -10.39
CA HIS A 80 -4.53 18.26 -10.56
C HIS A 80 -3.09 18.51 -11.02
N ILE A 81 -2.94 19.17 -12.17
CA ILE A 81 -1.65 19.56 -12.72
C ILE A 81 -1.53 21.07 -12.56
N ASN A 82 -0.57 21.50 -11.75
CA ASN A 82 -0.17 22.90 -11.66
C ASN A 82 1.18 23.05 -12.37
N ALA A 83 1.12 23.44 -13.64
CA ALA A 83 2.29 23.89 -14.36
C ALA A 83 2.46 25.39 -14.08
N ASN A 84 3.58 25.76 -13.46
CA ASN A 84 4.06 27.13 -13.55
C ASN A 84 4.51 27.33 -15.01
N ALA A 85 3.57 27.54 -15.92
CA ALA A 85 3.89 28.07 -17.25
C ALA A 85 4.57 29.41 -16.99
N GLY A 86 5.86 29.51 -17.31
CA GLY A 86 6.72 30.63 -16.93
C GLY A 86 6.08 32.00 -17.16
N LEU A 87 5.51 32.57 -16.09
CA LEU A 87 5.42 34.01 -15.91
C LEU A 87 6.80 34.50 -15.44
N ALA A 88 7.80 34.24 -16.27
CA ALA A 88 9.04 34.99 -16.34
C ALA A 88 8.93 35.87 -17.58
N LYS A 89 8.26 37.01 -17.43
CA LYS A 89 8.49 38.21 -18.22
C LYS A 89 8.51 39.39 -17.27
#